data_AF-A0A959VR00-F1
#
_entry.id   AF-A0A959VR00-F1
#
_cell.length_a   1.000
_cell.length_b   1.000
_cell.length_c   1.000
_cell.angle_alpha   90.00
_cell.angle_beta   90.00
_cell.angle_gamma   90.00
#
_symmetry.space_group_name_H-M   'P 1'
#
loop_
_entity.id
_entity.type
_entity.pdbx_description
1 polymer ?
#
loop_
_entity_poly.entity_id
_entity_poly.type
_entity_poly.pdbx_seq_one_letter_code
_entity_poly.pdbx_strand_id
1 'polypeptide(L)'
;MTSKRFWDWFIIPGGVWIALLFAVPLCLVLALSFGHVDDFGRGVYGFQLDNYKDVFDATYIPVLLRSVGYALATVILCLLIGYPVAYFIGRYGGRYRYALLAALVIPFFVNYL
;
A
#
# COMPACT_ATOMS: atom_id res chain seq x y z
N MET A 1 -21.71 -4.98 31.88
CA MET A 1 -21.78 -5.44 30.48
C MET A 1 -22.64 -4.42 29.76
N THR A 2 -22.19 -3.48 28.91
CA THR A 2 -21.55 -3.65 27.60
C THR A 2 -21.13 -2.27 27.02
N SER A 3 -20.17 -1.54 27.61
CA SER A 3 -19.75 -0.25 27.01
C SER A 3 -18.98 -0.42 25.70
N LYS A 4 -18.32 -1.56 25.49
CA LYS A 4 -17.63 -1.90 24.23
C LYS A 4 -18.58 -1.95 23.02
N ARG A 5 -19.77 -2.55 23.17
CA ARG A 5 -20.77 -2.66 22.09
C ARG A 5 -21.26 -1.30 21.56
N PHE A 6 -21.31 -0.27 22.41
CA PHE A 6 -21.73 1.07 22.01
C PHE A 6 -20.67 1.74 21.13
N TRP A 7 -19.39 1.62 21.51
CA TRP A 7 -18.27 2.11 20.71
C TRP A 7 -18.12 1.36 19.38
N ASP A 8 -18.32 0.04 19.38
CA ASP A 8 -18.31 -0.77 18.15
C ASP A 8 -19.42 -0.31 17.20
N TRP A 9 -20.63 -0.05 17.70
CA TRP A 9 -21.76 0.44 16.89
C TRP A 9 -21.48 1.80 16.25
N PHE A 10 -20.75 2.67 16.94
CA PHE A 10 -20.43 4.00 16.42
C PHE A 10 -19.35 3.96 15.32
N ILE A 11 -18.48 2.95 15.34
CA ILE A 11 -17.41 2.76 14.34
C ILE A 11 -17.94 2.07 13.07
N ILE A 12 -19.00 1.27 13.17
CA ILE A 12 -19.57 0.53 12.03
C ILE A 12 -19.90 1.42 10.83
N PRO A 13 -20.64 2.55 10.94
CA PRO A 13 -20.96 3.38 9.79
C PRO A 13 -19.73 3.92 9.06
N GLY A 14 -18.72 4.37 9.82
CA GLY A 14 -17.46 4.86 9.26
C GLY A 14 -16.63 3.75 8.62
N GLY A 15 -16.55 2.58 9.27
CA GLY A 15 -15.85 1.41 8.73
C GLY A 15 -16.50 0.90 7.44
N VAL A 16 -17.84 0.83 7.40
CA VAL A 16 -18.60 0.46 6.20
C VAL A 16 -18.36 1.47 5.09
N TRP A 17 -18.36 2.77 5.39
CA TRP A 17 -18.11 3.81 4.39
C TRP A 17 -16.72 3.70 3.76
N ILE A 18 -15.67 3.53 4.56
CA ILE A 18 -14.29 3.35 4.08
C ILE A 18 -14.18 2.04 3.28
N ALA A 19 -14.77 0.95 3.79
CA ALA A 19 -14.76 -0.33 3.10
C ALA A 19 -15.45 -0.24 1.74
N LEU A 20 -16.59 0.44 1.64
CA LEU A 20 -17.28 0.65 0.36
C LEU A 20 -16.44 1.49 -0.61
N LEU A 21 -15.85 2.59 -0.15
CA LEU A 21 -15.00 3.43 -1.00
C LEU A 21 -13.76 2.70 -1.53
N PHE A 22 -13.26 1.69 -0.82
CA PHE A 22 -12.16 0.85 -1.29
C PHE A 22 -12.65 -0.33 -2.14
N ALA A 23 -13.73 -0.98 -1.75
CA ALA A 23 -14.27 -2.15 -2.42
C ALA A 23 -14.85 -1.82 -3.79
N VAL A 24 -15.56 -0.69 -3.94
CA VAL A 24 -16.14 -0.27 -5.22
C VAL A 24 -15.09 -0.14 -6.34
N PRO A 25 -14.01 0.64 -6.21
CA PRO A 25 -13.00 0.74 -7.26
C PRO A 25 -12.27 -0.58 -7.47
N LEU A 26 -12.05 -1.38 -6.42
CA LEU A 26 -11.46 -2.71 -6.56
C LEU A 26 -12.35 -3.63 -7.41
N CYS A 27 -13.66 -3.64 -7.15
CA CYS A 27 -14.63 -4.39 -7.94
C CYS A 27 -14.69 -3.90 -9.40
N LEU A 28 -14.58 -2.59 -9.63
CA LEU A 28 -14.52 -2.04 -10.99
C LEU A 28 -13.26 -2.50 -11.74
N VAL A 29 -12.10 -2.44 -11.11
CA VAL A 29 -10.84 -2.92 -11.70
C VAL A 29 -10.91 -4.42 -11.97
N LEU A 30 -11.47 -5.20 -11.04
CA LEU A 30 -11.68 -6.64 -11.23
C LEU A 30 -12.63 -6.91 -12.40
N ALA A 31 -13.76 -6.20 -12.50
CA ALA A 31 -14.70 -6.35 -13.61
C ALA A 31 -14.06 -5.98 -14.96
N LEU A 32 -13.27 -4.91 -15.01
CA LEU A 32 -12.52 -4.51 -16.20
C LEU A 32 -11.41 -5.50 -16.56
N SER A 33 -10.81 -6.17 -15.58
CA SER A 33 -9.77 -7.19 -15.82
C SER A 33 -10.28 -8.38 -16.62
N PHE A 34 -11.58 -8.67 -16.57
CA PHE A 34 -12.23 -9.70 -17.42
C PHE A 34 -12.77 -9.13 -18.74
N GLY A 35 -12.77 -7.81 -18.92
CA GLY A 35 -13.18 -7.13 -20.14
C GLY A 35 -12.13 -7.15 -21.24
N HIS A 36 -12.37 -6.41 -22.32
CA HIS A 36 -11.38 -6.17 -23.37
C HIS A 36 -11.42 -4.70 -23.80
N VAL A 37 -10.37 -4.22 -24.46
CA VAL A 37 -10.32 -2.87 -25.01
C VAL A 37 -10.83 -2.93 -26.45
N ASP A 38 -11.83 -2.11 -26.79
CA ASP A 38 -12.30 -1.98 -28.17
C ASP A 38 -11.29 -1.21 -29.04
N ASP A 39 -11.51 -1.20 -30.36
CA ASP A 39 -10.66 -0.48 -31.32
C ASP A 39 -10.60 1.05 -31.07
N PHE A 40 -11.52 1.58 -30.25
CA PHE A 40 -11.59 2.98 -29.85
C PHE A 40 -10.97 3.25 -28.46
N GLY A 41 -10.31 2.27 -27.85
CA GLY A 41 -9.62 2.40 -26.57
C GLY A 41 -10.54 2.36 -25.34
N ARG A 42 -11.80 1.92 -25.49
CA ARG A 42 -12.77 1.84 -24.39
C ARG A 42 -12.74 0.44 -23.77
N GLY A 43 -12.71 0.39 -22.44
CA GLY A 43 -12.87 -0.86 -21.70
C GLY A 43 -14.31 -1.34 -21.81
N VAL A 44 -14.54 -2.41 -22.57
CA VAL A 44 -15.83 -3.08 -22.70
C VAL A 44 -15.88 -4.23 -21.71
N TYR A 45 -16.93 -4.28 -20.90
CA TYR A 45 -17.16 -5.38 -19.97
C TYR A 45 -17.40 -6.68 -20.76
N GLY A 46 -16.70 -7.73 -20.38
CA GLY A 46 -16.78 -9.04 -21.01
C GLY A 46 -16.32 -10.12 -20.04
N PHE A 47 -16.30 -11.36 -20.52
CA PHE A 47 -15.74 -12.49 -19.79
C PHE A 47 -14.64 -13.14 -20.64
N GLN A 48 -13.47 -12.51 -20.65
CA GLN A 48 -12.30 -12.95 -21.39
C GLN A 48 -11.12 -13.10 -20.43
N LEU A 49 -10.50 -14.29 -20.45
CA LEU A 49 -9.36 -14.62 -19.58
C LEU A 49 -8.01 -14.39 -20.29
N ASP A 50 -8.03 -13.92 -21.53
CA ASP A 50 -6.81 -13.74 -22.32
C ASP A 50 -5.89 -12.65 -21.76
N ASN A 51 -6.44 -11.60 -21.12
CA ASN A 51 -5.64 -10.56 -20.45
C ASN A 51 -4.67 -11.13 -19.39
N TYR A 52 -4.99 -12.28 -18.80
CA TYR A 52 -4.12 -12.92 -17.82
C TYR A 52 -2.95 -13.67 -18.47
N LYS A 53 -3.04 -14.02 -19.76
CA LYS A 53 -1.92 -14.63 -20.50
C LYS A 53 -0.81 -13.61 -20.74
N ASP A 54 -1.17 -12.35 -20.97
CA ASP A 54 -0.23 -11.25 -21.17
C ASP A 54 0.68 -11.04 -19.95
N VAL A 55 0.18 -11.34 -18.74
CA VAL A 55 0.98 -11.28 -17.51
C VAL A 55 2.21 -12.22 -17.56
N PHE A 56 2.10 -13.33 -18.28
CA PHE A 56 3.17 -14.31 -18.47
C PHE A 56 4.02 -14.05 -19.72
N ASP A 57 3.75 -12.99 -20.46
CA ASP A 57 4.55 -12.63 -21.63
C ASP A 57 5.95 -12.15 -21.19
N ALA A 58 6.94 -12.44 -22.03
CA ALA A 58 8.36 -12.21 -21.77
C ALA A 58 8.69 -10.71 -21.56
N THR A 59 7.80 -9.81 -22.00
CA THR A 59 7.94 -8.37 -21.80
C THR A 59 7.55 -7.93 -20.37
N TYR A 60 6.55 -8.56 -19.75
CA TYR A 60 6.02 -8.13 -18.44
C TYR A 60 6.75 -8.80 -17.27
N ILE A 61 7.19 -10.05 -17.42
CA ILE A 61 7.89 -10.79 -16.35
C ILE A 61 9.13 -10.03 -15.81
N PRO A 62 10.04 -9.49 -16.65
CA PRO A 62 11.21 -8.76 -16.16
C PRO A 62 10.83 -7.50 -15.37
N VAL A 63 9.75 -6.82 -15.77
CA VAL A 63 9.25 -5.62 -15.07
C VAL A 63 8.73 -6.01 -13.69
N LEU A 64 7.93 -7.08 -13.62
CA LEU A 64 7.40 -7.60 -12.37
C LEU A 64 8.52 -8.02 -11.41
N LEU A 65 9.50 -8.77 -11.89
CA LEU A 65 10.65 -9.21 -11.10
C LEU A 65 11.52 -8.05 -10.63
N ARG A 66 11.73 -7.02 -11.47
CA ARG A 66 12.46 -5.80 -11.06
C ARG A 66 11.72 -5.06 -9.95
N SER A 67 10.40 -4.85 -10.09
CA SER A 67 9.61 -4.18 -9.05
C SER A 67 9.63 -4.94 -7.73
N VAL A 68 9.48 -6.26 -7.76
CA VAL A 68 9.61 -7.11 -6.55
C VAL A 68 11.02 -7.01 -5.98
N GLY A 69 12.05 -7.06 -6.84
CA GLY A 69 13.44 -6.91 -6.43
C GLY A 69 13.71 -5.56 -5.74
N TYR A 70 13.21 -4.46 -6.30
CA TYR A 70 13.32 -3.14 -5.68
C TYR A 70 12.58 -3.07 -4.35
N ALA A 71 11.34 -3.57 -4.29
CA ALA A 71 10.57 -3.59 -3.04
C ALA A 71 11.31 -4.37 -1.93
N LEU A 72 11.82 -5.56 -2.24
CA LEU A 72 12.58 -6.37 -1.29
C LEU A 72 13.89 -5.70 -0.88
N ALA A 73 14.64 -5.16 -1.84
CA ALA A 73 15.88 -4.44 -1.55
C ALA A 73 15.61 -3.23 -0.64
N THR A 74 14.57 -2.45 -0.92
CA THR A 74 14.15 -1.33 -0.08
C THR A 74 13.76 -1.78 1.32
N VAL A 75 12.94 -2.84 1.46
CA VAL A 75 12.56 -3.37 2.78
C VAL A 75 13.80 -3.81 3.58
N ILE A 76 14.71 -4.55 2.95
CA ILE A 76 15.94 -5.01 3.60
C ILE A 76 16.81 -3.82 4.01
N LEU A 77 17.03 -2.85 3.13
CA LEU A 77 17.81 -1.65 3.44
C LEU A 77 17.17 -0.82 4.56
N CYS A 78 15.85 -0.63 4.53
CA CYS A 78 15.11 0.07 5.57
C CYS A 78 15.22 -0.65 6.93
N LEU A 79 15.18 -1.99 6.95
CA LEU A 79 15.38 -2.76 8.18
C LEU A 79 16.83 -2.65 8.66
N LEU A 80 17.81 -2.84 7.77
CA LEU A 80 19.23 -2.79 8.12
C LEU A 80 19.68 -1.42 8.62
N ILE A 81 19.11 -0.33 8.09
CA ILE A 81 19.48 1.04 8.50
C ILE A 81 18.57 1.54 9.62
N GLY A 82 17.25 1.37 9.47
CA GLY A 82 16.26 1.89 10.40
C GLY A 82 16.27 1.17 11.74
N TYR A 83 16.49 -0.15 11.76
CA TYR A 83 16.48 -0.91 13.01
C TYR A 83 17.65 -0.53 13.95
N PRO A 84 18.92 -0.43 13.50
CA PRO A 84 20.00 0.06 14.36
C PRO A 84 19.77 1.47 14.88
N VAL A 85 19.27 2.38 14.04
CA VAL A 85 18.96 3.76 14.44
C VAL A 85 17.87 3.78 15.52
N ALA A 86 16.78 3.03 15.31
CA ALA A 86 15.71 2.90 16.29
C ALA A 86 16.20 2.28 17.61
N TYR A 87 17.06 1.25 17.53
CA TYR A 87 17.68 0.63 18.69
C TYR A 87 18.56 1.61 19.47
N PHE A 88 19.37 2.41 18.77
CA PHE A 88 20.25 3.41 19.39
C PHE A 88 19.45 4.50 20.11
N ILE A 89 18.41 5.03 19.46
CA ILE A 89 17.53 6.05 20.05
C ILE A 89 16.77 5.46 21.26
N GLY A 90 16.30 4.22 21.15
CA GLY A 90 15.58 3.53 22.23
C GLY A 90 16.44 3.23 23.45
N ARG A 91 17.69 2.79 23.24
CA ARG A 91 18.59 2.38 24.33
C ARG A 91 19.44 3.50 24.90
N TYR A 92 19.88 4.44 24.06
CA TYR A 92 20.86 5.48 24.42
C TYR A 92 20.34 6.92 24.24
N GLY A 93 19.09 7.11 23.82
CA GLY A 93 18.56 8.44 23.50
C GLY A 93 18.50 9.43 24.67
N GLY A 94 18.41 8.96 25.92
CA GLY A 94 18.45 9.81 27.12
C GLY A 94 17.62 11.09 27.00
N ARG A 95 18.25 12.24 27.26
CA ARG A 95 17.64 13.58 27.14
C ARG A 95 17.40 14.03 25.69
N TYR A 96 18.13 13.49 24.71
CA TYR A 96 18.07 13.90 23.31
C TYR A 96 17.10 13.05 22.46
N ARG A 97 16.43 12.06 23.05
CA ARG A 97 15.51 11.15 22.35
C ARG A 97 14.48 11.89 21.49
N TYR A 98 13.83 12.91 22.03
CA TYR A 98 12.82 13.68 21.29
C TYR A 98 13.43 14.50 20.16
N ALA A 99 14.64 15.05 20.33
CA ALA A 99 15.34 15.78 19.27
C ALA A 99 15.80 14.86 18.14
N LEU A 100 16.29 13.66 18.45
CA LEU A 100 16.68 12.65 17.45
C LEU A 100 15.48 12.13 16.66
N LEU A 101 14.34 11.91 17.33
CA LEU A 101 13.09 11.57 16.65
C LEU A 101 12.61 12.72 15.75
N ALA A 102 12.65 13.96 16.24
CA ALA A 102 12.30 15.12 15.42
C ALA A 102 13.19 15.22 14.17
N ALA A 103 14.50 15.05 14.30
CA ALA A 103 15.43 15.06 13.17
C ALA A 103 15.10 14.00 12.10
N LEU A 104 14.61 12.83 12.50
CA LEU A 104 14.20 11.76 11.57
C LEU A 104 12.89 12.10 10.83
N VAL A 105 11.93 12.73 11.53
CA VAL A 105 10.60 13.00 10.97
C VAL A 105 10.55 14.32 10.20
N ILE A 106 11.38 15.31 10.54
CA ILE A 106 11.48 16.60 9.83
C ILE A 106 11.62 16.44 8.30
N PRO A 107 12.53 15.63 7.73
CA PRO A 107 12.64 15.49 6.28
C PRO A 107 11.39 14.88 5.64
N PHE A 108 10.62 14.08 6.37
CA PHE A 108 9.32 13.57 5.89
C PHE A 108 8.30 14.69 5.73
N PHE A 109 8.26 15.66 6.65
CA PHE A 109 7.38 16.82 6.53
C PHE A 109 7.76 17.77 5.38
N VAL A 110 9.05 17.87 5.05
CA VAL A 110 9.51 18.71 3.94
C VAL A 110 9.17 18.09 2.57
N ASN A 111 9.02 16.76 2.49
CA ASN A 111 8.66 16.10 1.23
C ASN A 111 7.18 16.27 0.84
N TYR A 112 6.32 16.63 1.81
CA TYR A 112 4.86 16.69 1.66
C TYR A 112 4.30 18.10 1.39
N LEU A 113 5.17 19.13 1.30
CA LEU A 113 4.80 20.53 1.05
C LEU A 113 5.27 20.98 -0.34
#